data_AF-A0A3R6ZCJ2-F1
#
_entry.id   AF-A0A3R6ZCJ2-F1
#
_cell.length_a   1.000
_cell.length_b   1.000
_cell.length_c   1.000
_cell.angle_alpha   90.00
_cell.angle_beta   90.00
_cell.angle_gamma   90.00
#
_symmetry.space_group_name_H-M   'P 1'
#
loop_
_entity.id
_entity.type
_entity.pdbx_description
1 polymer ?
#
loop_
_entity_poly.entity_id
_entity_poly.type
_entity_poly.pdbx_seq_one_letter_code
_entity_poly.pdbx_strand_id
1 'polypeptide(L)'
;GDRHKDALQTLWILLTASTLHLIWTEHNKVQYEDKTPLPSTAWNELSFLGWTMSVRRWLRLQDPDCPLRSSVLHVLHTLRAPTNYRPLWTKYPYSLHLAPTSAADQRA
;
A
#
# COMPACT_ATOMS: atom_id res chain seq x y z
N GLY A 1 5.19 21.35 -11.16
CA GLY A 1 5.26 21.50 -9.70
C GLY A 1 4.08 20.85 -9.01
N ASP A 2 2.85 21.33 -9.25
CA ASP A 2 1.66 20.92 -8.48
C ASP A 2 1.08 19.54 -8.77
N ARG A 3 1.14 19.05 -10.02
CA ARG A 3 0.40 17.83 -10.44
C ARG A 3 0.76 16.54 -9.68
N HIS A 4 1.95 16.46 -9.09
CA HIS A 4 2.37 15.28 -8.30
C HIS A 4 2.30 15.51 -6.79
N LYS A 5 2.07 16.76 -6.35
CA LYS A 5 1.96 17.09 -4.93
C LYS A 5 0.73 16.42 -4.32
N ASP A 6 -0.42 16.50 -4.98
CA ASP A 6 -1.66 15.85 -4.53
C ASP A 6 -1.56 14.33 -4.53
N ALA A 7 -0.83 13.77 -5.51
CA ALA A 7 -0.55 12.34 -5.58
C ALA A 7 0.36 11.88 -4.43
N LEU A 8 1.44 12.61 -4.15
CA LEU A 8 2.30 12.35 -3.00
C LEU A 8 1.55 12.49 -1.68
N GLN A 9 0.72 13.52 -1.54
CA GLN A 9 -0.14 13.72 -0.38
C GLN A 9 -1.10 12.54 -0.18
N THR A 10 -1.75 12.07 -1.25
CA THR A 10 -2.62 10.90 -1.21
C THR A 10 -1.86 9.66 -0.74
N LEU A 11 -0.70 9.38 -1.34
CA LEU A 11 0.13 8.24 -0.96
C LEU A 11 0.61 8.33 0.49
N TRP A 12 0.96 9.53 0.96
CA TRP A 12 1.38 9.80 2.32
C TRP A 12 0.24 9.59 3.33
N ILE A 13 -0.97 10.05 3.02
CA ILE A 13 -2.16 9.85 3.86
C ILE A 13 -2.44 8.34 3.98
N LEU A 14 -2.43 7.61 2.87
CA LEU A 14 -2.67 6.17 2.88
C LEU A 14 -1.59 5.42 3.67
N LEU A 15 -0.32 5.80 3.53
CA LEU A 15 0.77 5.23 4.32
C LEU A 15 0.53 5.48 5.80
N THR A 16 0.37 6.75 6.20
CA THR A 16 0.20 7.15 7.61
C THR A 16 -1.01 6.47 8.24
N ALA A 17 -2.16 6.48 7.57
CA ALA A 17 -3.38 5.85 8.07
C ALA A 17 -3.20 4.32 8.26
N SER A 18 -2.61 3.64 7.27
CA SER A 18 -2.39 2.18 7.36
C SER A 18 -1.37 1.80 8.43
N THR A 19 -0.28 2.57 8.58
CA THR A 19 0.73 2.35 9.61
C THR A 19 0.19 2.65 11.00
N LEU A 20 -0.57 3.75 11.17
CA LEU A 20 -1.19 4.08 12.46
C LEU A 20 -2.19 2.99 12.88
N HIS A 21 -2.98 2.50 11.93
CA HIS A 21 -3.88 1.36 12.19
C HIS A 21 -3.11 0.11 12.61
N LEU A 22 -2.01 -0.21 11.94
CA LEU A 22 -1.14 -1.33 12.32
C LEU A 22 -0.60 -1.16 13.75
N ILE A 23 -0.07 0.02 14.09
CA ILE A 23 0.45 0.33 15.43
C ILE A 23 -0.63 0.12 16.48
N TRP A 24 -1.82 0.68 16.24
CA TRP A 24 -2.96 0.54 17.14
C TRP A 24 -3.37 -0.92 17.33
N THR A 25 -3.50 -1.68 16.24
CA THR A 25 -3.90 -3.09 16.28
C THR A 25 -2.88 -3.96 17.02
N GLU A 26 -1.59 -3.80 16.74
CA GLU A 26 -0.56 -4.60 17.41
C GLU A 26 -0.37 -4.18 18.88
N HIS A 27 -0.51 -2.90 19.20
CA HIS A 27 -0.51 -2.44 20.59
C HIS A 27 -1.65 -3.09 21.39
N ASN A 28 -2.86 -3.09 20.85
CA ASN A 28 -4.02 -3.70 21.53
C ASN A 28 -3.89 -5.21 21.69
N LYS A 29 -3.31 -5.90 20.72
CA LYS A 29 -3.01 -7.33 20.84
C LYS A 29 -2.07 -7.63 22.01
N VAL A 30 -1.01 -6.83 22.17
CA VAL A 30 -0.08 -6.99 23.30
C VAL A 30 -0.78 -6.66 24.62
N GLN A 31 -1.57 -5.57 24.65
CA GLN A 31 -2.21 -5.10 25.87
C GLN A 31 -3.36 -6.00 26.35
N TYR A 32 -4.14 -6.56 25.43
CA TYR A 32 -5.42 -7.20 25.76
C TYR A 32 -5.50 -8.68 25.38
N GLU A 33 -4.58 -9.20 24.55
CA GLU A 33 -4.63 -10.59 24.04
C GLU A 33 -3.40 -11.42 24.41
N ASP A 34 -2.54 -10.93 25.31
CA ASP A 34 -1.30 -11.58 25.77
C ASP A 34 -0.38 -12.02 24.60
N LYS A 35 -0.39 -11.25 23.51
CA LYS A 35 0.47 -11.49 22.34
C LYS A 35 1.83 -10.85 22.53
N THR A 36 2.87 -11.51 22.02
CA THR A 36 4.22 -10.94 22.01
C THR A 36 4.32 -9.79 21.01
N PRO A 37 5.07 -8.71 21.31
CA PRO A 37 5.31 -7.63 20.37
C PRO A 37 5.94 -8.10 19.06
N LEU A 38 5.59 -7.44 17.96
CA LEU A 38 6.19 -7.75 16.67
C LEU A 38 7.69 -7.42 16.62
N PRO A 39 8.51 -8.29 16.01
CA PRO A 39 9.92 -7.97 15.75
C PRO A 39 10.03 -6.81 14.75
N SER A 40 11.10 -6.02 14.87
CA SER A 40 11.31 -4.80 14.06
C SER A 40 11.27 -5.04 12.54
N THR A 41 11.73 -6.21 12.08
CA THR A 41 11.68 -6.59 10.65
C THR A 41 10.25 -6.78 10.15
N ALA A 42 9.35 -7.34 10.98
CA ALA A 42 7.96 -7.53 10.63
C ALA A 42 7.19 -6.22 10.51
N TRP A 43 7.54 -5.20 11.31
CA TRP A 43 6.94 -3.87 11.22
C TRP A 43 7.11 -3.23 9.84
N ASN A 44 8.32 -3.29 9.28
CA ASN A 44 8.60 -2.75 7.95
C ASN A 44 7.80 -3.48 6.86
N GLU A 45 7.76 -4.80 6.92
CA GLU A 45 7.03 -5.60 5.93
C GLU A 45 5.52 -5.40 6.01
N LEU A 46 4.94 -5.42 7.21
CA LEU A 46 3.50 -5.24 7.39
C LEU A 46 3.06 -3.81 7.09
N SER A 47 3.87 -2.80 7.41
CA SER A 47 3.58 -1.41 7.03
C SER A 47 3.56 -1.26 5.51
N PHE A 48 4.51 -1.90 4.81
CA PHE A 48 4.55 -1.92 3.35
C PHE A 48 3.33 -2.64 2.75
N LEU A 49 2.97 -3.81 3.27
CA LEU A 49 1.82 -4.58 2.79
C LEU A 49 0.50 -3.84 3.07
N GLY A 50 0.33 -3.29 4.27
CA GLY A 50 -0.84 -2.48 4.65
C GLY A 50 -1.01 -1.25 3.76
N TRP A 51 0.09 -0.55 3.49
CA TRP A 51 0.09 0.59 2.59
C TRP A 51 -0.26 0.19 1.15
N THR A 52 0.40 -0.82 0.58
CA THR A 52 0.14 -1.26 -0.80
C THR A 52 -1.28 -1.79 -1.00
N MET A 53 -1.85 -2.49 -0.01
CA MET A 53 -3.27 -2.87 -0.02
C MET A 53 -4.20 -1.66 -0.01
N SER A 54 -3.89 -0.64 0.80
CA SER A 54 -4.67 0.61 0.87
C SER A 54 -4.60 1.39 -0.44
N VAL A 55 -3.42 1.51 -1.04
CA VAL A 55 -3.20 2.11 -2.36
C VAL A 55 -3.96 1.36 -3.45
N ARG A 56 -3.88 0.03 -3.48
CA ARG A 56 -4.60 -0.80 -4.44
C ARG A 56 -6.11 -0.61 -4.34
N ARG A 57 -6.66 -0.60 -3.11
CA ARG A 57 -8.08 -0.34 -2.86
C ARG A 57 -8.46 1.07 -3.34
N TRP A 58 -7.67 2.08 -3.00
CA TRP A 58 -7.92 3.46 -3.43
C TRP A 58 -7.94 3.57 -4.96
N LEU A 59 -6.96 2.99 -5.65
CA LEU A 59 -6.86 2.98 -7.12
C LEU A 59 -8.04 2.28 -7.82
N ARG A 60 -8.61 1.24 -7.20
CA ARG A 60 -9.82 0.54 -7.71
C ARG A 60 -11.10 1.35 -7.54
N LEU A 61 -11.14 2.27 -6.57
CA LEU A 61 -12.30 3.12 -6.30
C LEU A 61 -12.29 4.42 -7.12
N GLN A 62 -11.15 4.79 -7.71
CA GLN A 62 -11.06 5.98 -8.55
C GLN A 62 -11.57 5.70 -9.97
N ASP A 63 -12.17 6.72 -10.58
CA ASP A 63 -12.45 6.73 -12.01
C ASP A 63 -11.16 6.47 -12.82
N PRO A 64 -11.15 5.52 -13.78
CA PRO A 64 -10.01 5.24 -14.63
C PRO A 64 -9.39 6.48 -15.29
N ASP A 65 -10.20 7.46 -15.68
CA ASP A 65 -9.81 8.68 -16.39
C ASP A 65 -9.47 9.84 -15.45
N CYS A 66 -9.54 9.61 -14.13
CA CYS A 66 -9.18 10.62 -13.14
C CYS A 66 -7.69 11.03 -13.26
N PRO A 67 -7.37 12.33 -13.41
CA PRO A 67 -5.99 12.79 -13.55
C PRO A 67 -5.16 12.51 -12.29
N LEU A 68 -5.76 12.57 -11.10
CA LEU A 68 -5.08 12.23 -9.85
C LEU A 68 -4.68 10.76 -9.79
N ARG A 69 -5.54 9.85 -10.27
CA ARG A 69 -5.25 8.42 -10.36
C ARG A 69 -4.01 8.17 -11.23
N SER A 70 -3.95 8.82 -12.39
CA SER A 70 -2.80 8.76 -13.29
C SER A 70 -1.52 9.32 -12.64
N SER A 71 -1.60 10.46 -11.95
CA SER A 71 -0.48 11.03 -11.20
C SER A 71 0.02 10.10 -10.08
N VAL A 72 -0.89 9.43 -9.36
CA VAL A 72 -0.53 8.46 -8.32
C VAL A 72 0.20 7.25 -8.90
N LEU A 73 -0.29 6.69 -10.02
CA LEU A 73 0.39 5.59 -10.71
C LEU A 73 1.80 5.99 -11.17
N HIS A 74 1.96 7.21 -11.70
CA HIS A 74 3.25 7.74 -12.10
C HIS A 74 4.22 7.86 -10.91
N VAL A 75 3.77 8.46 -9.80
CA VAL A 75 4.59 8.60 -8.59
C VAL A 75 4.97 7.24 -8.01
N LEU A 76 4.04 6.27 -7.97
CA LEU A 76 4.32 4.91 -7.52
C LEU A 76 5.39 4.22 -8.38
N HIS A 77 5.34 4.41 -9.70
CA HIS A 77 6.36 3.90 -10.60
C HIS A 77 7.74 4.48 -10.26
N THR A 78 7.83 5.79 -10.00
CA THR A 78 9.06 6.44 -9.57
C THR A 78 9.56 5.94 -8.21
N LEU A 79 8.67 5.72 -7.24
CA LEU A 79 9.01 5.19 -5.92
C LEU A 79 9.51 3.72 -5.94
N ARG A 80 9.32 2.99 -7.04
CA ARG A 80 9.91 1.66 -7.22
C ARG A 80 11.38 1.68 -7.63
N ALA A 81 11.88 2.81 -8.13
CA ALA A 81 13.26 2.93 -8.62
C ALA A 81 14.35 2.89 -7.52
N PRO A 82 14.17 3.52 -6.33
CA PRO A 82 15.19 3.52 -5.29
C PRO A 82 15.54 2.11 -4.80
N THR A 83 16.84 1.84 -4.65
CA THR A 83 17.38 0.52 -4.25
C THR A 83 16.90 0.05 -2.89
N ASN A 84 16.60 0.98 -1.98
CA ASN A 84 16.20 0.67 -0.60
C ASN A 84 14.84 -0.04 -0.51
N TYR A 85 13.95 0.21 -1.47
CA TYR A 85 12.63 -0.43 -1.52
C TYR A 85 12.61 -1.69 -2.39
N ARG A 86 13.66 -1.91 -3.21
CA ARG A 86 13.75 -3.04 -4.13
C ARG A 86 13.52 -4.40 -3.43
N PRO A 87 14.06 -4.70 -2.23
CA PRO A 87 13.83 -5.99 -1.58
C PRO A 87 12.35 -6.27 -1.29
N LEU A 88 11.59 -5.24 -0.89
CA LEU A 88 10.17 -5.36 -0.60
C LEU A 88 9.36 -5.58 -1.88
N TRP A 89 9.69 -4.85 -2.95
CA TRP A 89 9.06 -5.03 -4.26
C TRP A 89 9.37 -6.40 -4.88
N THR A 90 10.57 -6.94 -4.69
CA THR A 90 10.93 -8.28 -5.16
C THR A 90 10.25 -9.37 -4.34
N LYS A 91 10.10 -9.18 -3.02
CA LYS A 91 9.43 -10.14 -2.14
C LYS A 91 7.91 -10.18 -2.39
N TYR A 92 7.33 -9.03 -2.73
CA TYR A 92 5.88 -8.87 -2.92
C TYR A 92 5.53 -8.22 -4.27
N PRO A 93 5.80 -8.89 -5.41
CA PRO A 93 5.65 -8.29 -6.75
C PRO A 93 4.19 -7.94 -7.09
N TYR A 94 3.24 -8.69 -6.54
CA TYR A 94 1.80 -8.55 -6.82
C TYR A 94 1.07 -7.60 -5.85
N SER A 95 1.80 -6.94 -4.95
CA SER A 95 1.23 -6.02 -3.94
C SER A 95 0.44 -4.84 -4.51
N LEU A 96 0.66 -4.45 -5.76
CA LEU A 96 -0.08 -3.39 -6.45
C LEU A 96 -0.79 -3.85 -7.74
N HIS A 97 -0.88 -5.16 -7.99
CA HIS A 97 -1.66 -5.65 -9.12
C HIS A 97 -3.14 -5.27 -8.92
N LEU A 98 -3.67 -4.52 -9.89
CA LEU A 98 -5.05 -4.02 -9.87
C LEU A 98 -6.03 -5.01 -10.50
N ALA A 99 -5.55 -5.89 -11.38
CA ALA A 99 -6.36 -6.91 -12.06
C ALA A 99 -7.06 -7.84 -11.05
N PRO A 100 -8.26 -8.34 -11.38
CA PRO A 100 -8.81 -9.49 -10.69
C PRO A 100 -7.90 -10.69 -10.98
N THR A 101 -7.38 -11.36 -9.96
CA THR A 101 -6.62 -12.61 -10.12
C THR A 101 -7.53 -13.79 -10.49
N SER A 102 -8.79 -13.54 -10.84
CA SER A 102 -9.72 -14.56 -11.31
C SER A 102 -9.76 -14.56 -12.84
N ALA A 103 -9.09 -15.53 -13.44
CA ALA A 103 -9.37 -15.97 -14.80
C ALA A 103 -10.72 -16.73 -14.91
N ALA A 104 -11.54 -16.76 -13.85
CA ALA A 104 -12.79 -17.53 -13.80
C ALA A 104 -14.06 -16.74 -14.15
N ASP A 105 -13.99 -15.41 -14.33
CA ASP A 105 -15.17 -14.56 -14.63
C ASP A 105 -15.35 -14.22 -16.13
N GLN A 106 -14.75 -15.01 -17.04
CA GLN A 106 -14.95 -14.84 -18.50
C GLN A 106 -15.88 -15.88 -19.13
N ARG A 107 -16.71 -16.57 -18.33
CA ARG A 107 -17.79 -17.43 -18.85
C ARG A 107 -19.08 -17.20 -18.07
N ALA A 108 -19.85 -16.22 -18.52
CA ALA A 108 -21.31 -16.18 -18.37
C ALA A 108 -21.89 -15.54 -19.62
#